data_AF-A0AAV4FBF9-F1
#
_entry.id   AF-A0AAV4FBF9-F1
#
_cell.length_a   1.000
_cell.length_b   1.000
_cell.length_c   1.000
_cell.angle_alpha   90.00
_cell.angle_beta   90.00
_cell.angle_gamma   90.00
#
_symmetry.space_group_name_H-M   'P 1'
#
loop_
_entity.id
_entity.type
_entity.pdbx_description
1 polymer ?
#
loop_
_entity_poly.entity_id
_entity_poly.type
_entity_poly.pdbx_seq_one_letter_code
_entity_poly.pdbx_strand_id
1 'polypeptide(L)'
;MMPSAVVVVVVVVVVVVVVVVVVVVVVVVVVVVVVAVVVVAAAAFSSSKEEEVVVVVVVVVVVVIGVVVVVIVVVVTVSLVVVVAALVVVVVVVVVVVVVVVVVVAVVVVIVTAAALVVVVVAVVVVVVVVVTVSVVVVVAALVVVVIKAAATLLLVVVVVVVVVVVVVVTQEQQ
;
A
#
# COMPACT_ATOMS: atom_id res chain seq x y z
N MET A 1 -6.60 5.50 10.95
CA MET A 1 -8.00 5.10 11.24
C MET A 1 -8.93 6.31 11.30
N MET A 2 -8.56 7.40 12.00
CA MET A 2 -9.40 8.61 12.09
C MET A 2 -9.49 9.44 10.78
N PRO A 3 -8.43 9.61 9.96
CA PRO A 3 -8.54 10.40 8.73
C PRO A 3 -9.48 9.78 7.69
N SER A 4 -9.43 8.45 7.56
CA SER A 4 -10.29 7.71 6.63
C SER A 4 -11.75 7.68 7.08
N ALA A 5 -12.01 7.65 8.39
CA ALA A 5 -13.36 7.69 8.93
C ALA A 5 -14.04 9.05 8.71
N VAL A 6 -13.31 10.15 8.89
CA VAL A 6 -13.82 11.52 8.67
C VAL A 6 -14.24 11.72 7.21
N VAL A 7 -13.47 11.25 6.24
CA VAL A 7 -13.83 11.36 4.81
C VAL A 7 -15.12 10.61 4.51
N VAL A 8 -15.29 9.39 5.06
CA VAL A 8 -16.52 8.61 4.86
C VAL A 8 -17.73 9.31 5.49
N VAL A 9 -17.60 9.84 6.72
CA VAL A 9 -18.69 10.55 7.40
C VAL A 9 -19.10 11.82 6.64
N VAL A 10 -18.14 12.61 6.16
CA VAL A 10 -18.44 13.82 5.38
C VAL A 10 -19.14 13.48 4.07
N VAL A 11 -18.68 12.45 3.36
CA VAL A 11 -19.34 12.00 2.12
C VAL A 11 -20.78 11.53 2.41
N VAL A 12 -21.00 10.78 3.48
CA VAL A 12 -22.34 10.32 3.88
C VAL A 12 -23.24 11.52 4.23
N VAL A 13 -22.76 12.48 5.01
CA VAL A 13 -23.53 13.68 5.36
C VAL A 13 -23.88 14.50 4.12
N VAL A 14 -22.95 14.70 3.20
CA VAL A 14 -23.21 15.42 1.94
C VAL A 14 -24.27 14.70 1.10
N VAL A 15 -24.17 13.37 0.96
CA VAL A 15 -25.17 12.57 0.23
C VAL A 15 -26.56 12.70 0.90
N VAL A 16 -26.64 12.61 2.22
CA VAL A 16 -27.90 12.77 2.96
C VAL A 16 -28.49 14.17 2.75
N VAL A 17 -27.68 15.22 2.84
CA VAL A 17 -28.13 16.60 2.61
C VAL A 17 -28.65 16.78 1.18
N VAL A 18 -27.94 16.26 0.17
CA VAL A 18 -28.38 16.32 -1.23
C VAL A 18 -29.71 15.60 -1.42
N VAL A 19 -29.88 14.41 -0.85
CA VAL A 19 -31.15 13.67 -0.91
C VAL A 19 -32.28 14.46 -0.25
N VAL A 20 -32.05 15.04 0.93
CA VAL A 20 -33.06 15.86 1.62
C VAL A 20 -33.45 17.09 0.80
N VAL A 21 -32.48 17.79 0.20
CA VAL A 21 -32.76 18.95 -0.67
C VAL A 21 -33.58 18.54 -1.89
N VAL A 22 -33.23 17.44 -2.56
CA VAL A 22 -33.99 16.92 -3.71
C VAL A 22 -35.43 16.60 -3.31
N VAL A 23 -35.64 15.94 -2.17
CA VAL A 23 -36.99 15.62 -1.65
C VAL A 23 -37.79 16.91 -1.39
N VAL A 24 -37.19 17.92 -0.75
CA VAL A 24 -37.86 19.20 -0.48
C VAL A 24 -38.25 19.89 -1.78
N VAL A 25 -37.37 19.92 -2.79
CA VAL A 25 -37.68 20.52 -4.10
C VAL A 25 -38.85 19.80 -4.78
N VAL A 26 -38.86 18.47 -4.77
CA VAL A 26 -39.97 17.69 -5.35
C VAL A 26 -41.28 18.00 -4.64
N VAL A 27 -41.29 18.07 -3.31
CA VAL A 27 -42.49 18.41 -2.53
C VAL A 27 -43.00 19.81 -2.88
N VAL A 28 -42.11 20.81 -2.97
CA VAL A 28 -42.50 22.18 -3.33
C VAL A 28 -43.09 22.22 -4.74
N VAL A 29 -42.49 21.54 -5.71
CA VAL A 29 -43.02 21.47 -7.08
C VAL A 29 -44.40 20.83 -7.10
N VAL A 30 -44.61 19.73 -6.38
CA VAL A 30 -45.91 19.07 -6.28
C VAL A 30 -46.96 20.01 -5.67
N VAL A 31 -46.63 20.73 -4.60
CA VAL A 31 -47.54 21.70 -3.97
C VAL A 31 -47.93 22.81 -4.94
N VAL A 32 -46.96 23.38 -5.67
CA VAL A 32 -47.24 24.43 -6.67
C VAL A 32 -48.17 23.93 -7.78
N VAL A 33 -47.94 22.70 -8.27
CA VAL A 33 -48.81 22.09 -9.29
C VAL A 33 -50.23 21.89 -8.75
N VAL A 34 -50.39 21.38 -7.53
CA VAL A 34 -51.71 21.17 -6.92
C VAL A 34 -52.45 22.50 -6.73
N VAL A 35 -51.77 23.54 -6.23
CA VAL A 35 -52.38 24.87 -6.04
C VAL A 35 -52.82 25.46 -7.38
N ALA A 36 -51.98 25.35 -8.43
CA ALA A 36 -52.35 25.81 -9.77
C ALA A 36 -53.59 25.08 -10.31
N VAL A 37 -53.66 23.75 -10.17
CA VAL A 37 -54.81 22.95 -10.60
C VAL A 37 -56.09 23.38 -9.87
N VAL A 38 -56.02 23.62 -8.56
CA VAL A 38 -57.18 24.08 -7.76
C VAL A 38 -57.66 25.46 -8.19
N VAL A 39 -56.74 26.40 -8.43
CA VAL A 39 -57.09 27.77 -8.87
C VAL A 39 -57.74 27.74 -10.25
N VAL A 40 -57.21 26.95 -11.18
CA VAL A 40 -57.78 26.84 -12.53
C VAL A 40 -59.15 26.14 -12.49
N ALA A 41 -59.33 25.12 -11.64
CA ALA A 41 -60.63 24.47 -11.45
C ALA A 41 -61.69 25.43 -10.88
N ALA A 42 -61.32 26.30 -9.93
CA ALA A 42 -62.23 27.29 -9.37
C ALA A 42 -62.68 28.34 -10.41
N ALA A 43 -61.81 28.72 -11.34
CA ALA A 43 -62.12 29.68 -12.39
C ALA A 43 -63.10 29.12 -13.45
N ALA A 44 -63.14 27.80 -13.65
CA ALA A 44 -63.98 27.16 -14.67
C ALA A 44 -65.50 27.16 -14.34
N PHE A 45 -65.89 27.36 -13.08
CA PHE A 45 -67.29 27.27 -12.63
C PHE A 45 -68.22 28.41 -13.08
N SER A 46 -67.74 29.42 -13.82
CA SER A 46 -68.53 30.60 -14.20
C SER A 46 -68.91 30.70 -15.69
N SER A 47 -68.50 29.75 -16.54
CA SER A 47 -68.60 29.91 -18.00
C SER A 47 -69.64 29.01 -18.67
N SER A 48 -70.17 29.48 -19.81
CA SER A 48 -71.21 28.80 -20.59
C SER A 48 -70.66 27.57 -21.36
N LYS A 49 -71.52 26.60 -21.69
CA LYS A 49 -71.15 25.22 -22.10
C LYS A 49 -70.21 25.05 -23.30
N GLU A 50 -69.98 26.07 -24.12
CA GLU A 50 -69.01 26.01 -25.24
C GLU A 50 -67.59 26.45 -24.81
N GLU A 51 -67.46 27.33 -23.81
CA GLU A 51 -66.16 27.70 -23.22
C GLU A 51 -65.64 26.61 -22.28
N GLU A 52 -66.54 25.87 -21.64
CA GLU A 52 -66.21 24.77 -20.72
C GLU A 52 -65.37 23.68 -21.39
N VAL A 53 -65.66 23.33 -22.65
CA VAL A 53 -64.90 22.30 -23.40
C VAL A 53 -63.46 22.74 -23.66
N VAL A 54 -63.24 24.00 -24.03
CA VAL A 54 -61.89 24.52 -24.30
C VAL A 54 -61.09 24.59 -23.00
N VAL A 55 -61.70 25.03 -21.90
CA VAL A 55 -61.04 25.08 -20.59
C VAL A 55 -60.67 23.68 -20.10
N VAL A 56 -61.56 22.69 -20.24
CA VAL A 56 -61.27 21.30 -19.87
C VAL A 56 -60.12 20.74 -20.70
N VAL A 57 -60.10 20.97 -22.01
CA VAL A 57 -58.99 20.51 -22.87
C VAL A 57 -57.68 21.18 -22.46
N VAL A 58 -57.67 22.49 -22.22
CA VAL A 58 -56.46 23.21 -21.77
C VAL A 58 -55.99 22.72 -20.40
N VAL A 59 -56.90 22.51 -19.45
CA VAL A 59 -56.57 21.96 -18.12
C VAL A 59 -55.98 20.57 -18.22
N VAL A 60 -56.59 19.69 -19.01
CA VAL A 60 -56.06 18.33 -19.22
C VAL A 60 -54.68 18.40 -19.86
N VAL A 61 -54.47 19.25 -20.86
CA VAL A 61 -53.15 19.44 -21.49
C VAL A 61 -52.12 19.97 -20.50
N VAL A 62 -52.47 20.98 -19.68
CA VAL A 62 -51.57 21.53 -18.65
C VAL A 62 -51.25 20.50 -17.56
N VAL A 63 -52.23 19.70 -17.13
CA VAL A 63 -52.03 18.62 -16.16
C VAL A 63 -51.13 17.54 -16.74
N VAL A 64 -51.37 17.10 -17.98
CA VAL A 64 -50.54 16.11 -18.66
C VAL A 64 -49.10 16.63 -18.83
N ILE A 65 -48.93 17.87 -19.28
CA ILE A 65 -47.61 18.50 -19.39
C ILE A 65 -46.93 18.62 -18.02
N GLY A 66 -47.66 19.06 -16.99
CA GLY A 66 -47.15 19.17 -15.64
C GLY A 66 -46.68 17.84 -15.08
N VAL A 67 -47.48 16.77 -15.25
CA VAL A 67 -47.11 15.41 -14.85
C VAL A 67 -45.87 14.93 -15.60
N VAL A 68 -45.79 15.16 -16.92
CA VAL A 68 -44.62 14.80 -17.74
C VAL A 68 -43.37 15.53 -17.23
N VAL A 69 -43.45 16.83 -16.93
CA VAL A 69 -42.32 17.60 -16.39
C VAL A 69 -41.89 17.08 -15.02
N VAL A 70 -42.83 16.79 -14.12
CA VAL A 70 -42.51 16.21 -12.79
C VAL A 70 -41.82 14.86 -12.94
N VAL A 71 -42.33 13.98 -13.80
CA VAL A 71 -41.71 12.67 -14.07
C VAL A 71 -40.30 12.84 -14.62
N ILE A 72 -40.08 13.76 -15.58
CA ILE A 72 -38.75 14.03 -16.13
C ILE A 72 -37.79 14.54 -15.04
N VAL A 73 -38.22 15.48 -14.19
CA VAL A 73 -37.39 16.00 -13.09
C VAL A 73 -37.03 14.90 -12.10
N VAL A 74 -37.98 14.02 -11.76
CA VAL A 74 -37.72 12.86 -10.88
C VAL A 74 -36.72 11.91 -11.53
N VAL A 75 -36.87 11.58 -12.81
CA VAL A 75 -35.93 10.69 -13.52
C VAL A 75 -34.53 11.30 -13.58
N VAL A 76 -34.41 12.60 -13.88
CA VAL A 76 -33.12 13.29 -13.93
C VAL A 76 -32.47 13.33 -12.54
N THR A 77 -33.22 13.65 -11.49
CA THR A 77 -32.68 13.69 -10.12
C THR A 77 -32.24 12.32 -9.64
N VAL A 78 -33.02 11.26 -9.90
CA VAL A 78 -32.63 9.87 -9.60
C VAL A 78 -31.37 9.47 -10.39
N SER A 79 -31.32 9.80 -11.69
CA SER A 79 -30.14 9.53 -12.53
C SER A 79 -28.88 10.21 -11.98
N LEU A 80 -28.96 11.49 -11.62
CA LEU A 80 -27.85 12.23 -11.00
C LEU A 80 -27.38 11.58 -9.68
N VAL A 81 -28.32 11.17 -8.81
CA VAL A 81 -27.99 10.50 -7.55
C VAL A 81 -27.28 9.17 -7.81
N VAL A 82 -27.74 8.38 -8.77
CA VAL A 82 -27.11 7.10 -9.15
C VAL A 82 -25.70 7.33 -9.70
N VAL A 83 -25.49 8.34 -10.54
CA VAL A 83 -24.17 8.69 -11.07
C VAL A 83 -23.22 9.11 -9.95
N VAL A 84 -23.65 9.98 -9.04
CA VAL A 84 -22.83 10.41 -7.89
C VAL A 84 -22.50 9.23 -6.98
N ALA A 85 -23.47 8.36 -6.68
CA ALA A 85 -23.25 7.17 -5.88
C ALA A 85 -22.24 6.22 -6.55
N ALA A 86 -22.36 5.99 -7.86
CA ALA A 86 -21.43 5.16 -8.62
C ALA A 86 -20.00 5.75 -8.57
N LEU A 87 -19.85 7.07 -8.75
CA LEU A 87 -18.55 7.74 -8.63
C LEU A 87 -17.94 7.56 -7.24
N VAL A 88 -18.73 7.70 -6.16
CA VAL A 88 -18.25 7.48 -4.79
C VAL A 88 -17.77 6.04 -4.60
N VAL A 89 -18.52 5.04 -5.08
CA VAL A 89 -18.12 3.63 -5.00
C VAL A 89 -16.80 3.40 -5.73
N VAL A 90 -16.65 3.94 -6.94
CA VAL A 90 -15.39 3.84 -7.71
C VAL A 90 -14.22 4.44 -6.93
N VAL A 91 -14.39 5.63 -6.35
CA VAL A 91 -13.34 6.28 -5.54
C VAL A 91 -12.96 5.41 -4.33
N VAL A 92 -13.95 4.87 -3.61
CA VAL A 92 -13.70 3.98 -2.46
C VAL A 92 -12.93 2.74 -2.89
N VAL A 93 -13.32 2.10 -4.00
CA VAL A 93 -12.62 0.93 -4.54
C VAL A 93 -11.18 1.28 -4.91
N VAL A 94 -10.95 2.40 -5.59
CA VAL A 94 -9.60 2.87 -5.95
C VAL A 94 -8.75 3.10 -4.70
N VAL A 95 -9.29 3.76 -3.68
CA VAL A 95 -8.58 3.98 -2.41
C VAL A 95 -8.21 2.66 -1.75
N VAL A 96 -9.13 1.70 -1.70
CA VAL A 96 -8.87 0.36 -1.14
C VAL A 96 -7.76 -0.34 -1.93
N VAL A 97 -7.81 -0.32 -3.25
CA VAL A 97 -6.77 -0.92 -4.12
C VAL A 97 -5.41 -0.26 -3.86
N VAL A 98 -5.34 1.07 -3.79
CA VAL A 98 -4.09 1.79 -3.50
C VAL A 98 -3.53 1.40 -2.13
N VAL A 99 -4.37 1.31 -1.09
CA VAL A 99 -3.94 0.88 0.25
C VAL A 99 -3.38 -0.55 0.20
N VAL A 100 -4.05 -1.47 -0.48
CA VAL A 100 -3.56 -2.85 -0.64
C VAL A 100 -2.20 -2.87 -1.35
N VAL A 101 -2.04 -2.12 -2.43
CA VAL A 101 -0.77 -2.02 -3.16
C VAL A 101 0.35 -1.48 -2.25
N VAL A 102 0.09 -0.42 -1.48
CA VAL A 102 1.07 0.15 -0.55
C VAL A 102 1.48 -0.87 0.51
N VAL A 103 0.53 -1.63 1.06
CA VAL A 103 0.81 -2.70 2.03
C VAL A 103 1.67 -3.79 1.41
N VAL A 104 1.35 -4.24 0.20
CA VAL A 104 2.15 -5.26 -0.52
C VAL A 104 3.57 -4.76 -0.78
N VAL A 105 3.73 -3.52 -1.26
CA VAL A 105 5.05 -2.92 -1.48
C VAL A 105 5.85 -2.83 -0.18
N ALA A 106 5.23 -2.39 0.92
CA ALA A 106 5.89 -2.33 2.22
C ALA A 106 6.36 -3.71 2.69
N VAL A 107 5.52 -4.75 2.55
CA VAL A 107 5.89 -6.14 2.88
C VAL A 107 7.09 -6.61 2.04
N VAL A 108 7.08 -6.34 0.73
CA VAL A 108 8.21 -6.69 -0.16
C VAL A 108 9.50 -6.00 0.29
N VAL A 109 9.44 -4.70 0.60
CA VAL A 109 10.61 -3.94 1.07
C VAL A 109 11.13 -4.50 2.40
N VAL A 110 10.25 -4.86 3.33
CA VAL A 110 10.66 -5.49 4.61
C VAL A 110 11.35 -6.84 4.37
N ILE A 111 10.84 -7.66 3.45
CA ILE A 111 11.45 -8.95 3.10
C ILE A 111 12.83 -8.75 2.47
N VAL A 112 12.96 -7.81 1.53
CA VAL A 112 14.23 -7.51 0.85
C VAL A 112 15.27 -6.96 1.84
N THR A 113 14.86 -6.04 2.73
CA THR A 113 15.76 -5.48 3.75
C THR A 113 16.19 -6.53 4.77
N ALA A 114 15.27 -7.39 5.22
CA ALA A 114 15.60 -8.52 6.10
C ALA A 114 16.57 -9.50 5.42
N ALA A 115 16.34 -9.86 4.14
CA ALA A 115 17.23 -10.72 3.38
C ALA A 115 18.63 -10.13 3.24
N ALA A 116 18.74 -8.81 2.98
CA ALA A 116 20.03 -8.12 2.91
C ALA A 116 20.81 -8.23 4.23
N LEU A 117 20.14 -8.05 5.39
CA LEU A 117 20.78 -8.21 6.70
C LEU A 117 21.32 -9.63 6.91
N VAL A 118 20.55 -10.65 6.52
CA VAL A 118 21.00 -12.06 6.61
C VAL A 118 22.25 -12.30 5.76
N VAL A 119 22.28 -11.79 4.53
CA VAL A 119 23.45 -11.90 3.64
C VAL A 119 24.68 -11.23 4.25
N VAL A 120 24.53 -10.04 4.86
CA VAL A 120 25.63 -9.34 5.54
C VAL A 120 26.16 -10.16 6.71
N VAL A 121 25.28 -10.73 7.54
CA VAL A 121 25.70 -11.58 8.67
C VAL A 121 26.46 -12.80 8.18
N VAL A 122 25.95 -13.50 7.15
CA VAL A 122 26.63 -14.67 6.56
C VAL A 122 27.99 -14.27 6.00
N ALA A 123 28.09 -13.16 5.28
CA ALA A 123 29.35 -12.67 4.74
C ALA A 123 30.39 -12.39 5.85
N VAL A 124 29.98 -11.74 6.94
CA VAL A 124 30.85 -11.47 8.09
C VAL A 124 31.34 -12.77 8.73
N VAL A 125 30.43 -13.74 8.93
CA VAL A 125 30.81 -15.05 9.50
C VAL A 125 31.84 -15.74 8.61
N VAL A 126 31.64 -15.76 7.29
CA VAL A 126 32.61 -16.34 6.34
C VAL A 126 33.96 -15.64 6.42
N VAL A 127 33.99 -14.30 6.45
CA VAL A 127 35.23 -13.53 6.60
C VAL A 127 35.95 -13.89 7.89
N VAL A 128 35.22 -13.96 9.01
CA VAL A 128 35.81 -14.34 10.31
C VAL A 128 36.39 -15.75 10.25
N VAL A 129 35.67 -16.71 9.68
CA VAL A 129 36.18 -18.09 9.51
C VAL A 129 37.45 -18.10 8.67
N VAL A 130 37.48 -17.37 7.55
CA VAL A 130 38.68 -17.26 6.70
C VAL A 130 39.85 -16.66 7.48
N VAL A 131 39.64 -15.56 8.20
CA VAL A 131 40.69 -14.93 9.01
C VAL A 131 41.22 -15.88 10.08
N VAL A 132 40.35 -16.62 10.75
CA VAL A 132 40.75 -17.64 11.74
C VAL A 132 41.57 -18.75 11.08
N THR A 133 41.11 -19.29 9.95
CA THR A 133 41.85 -20.36 9.23
C THR A 133 43.24 -19.89 8.78
N VAL A 134 43.36 -18.68 8.23
CA VAL A 134 44.65 -18.09 7.84
C VAL A 134 45.55 -17.90 9.05
N SER A 135 45.00 -17.40 10.16
CA SER A 135 45.74 -17.21 11.41
C SER A 135 46.30 -18.54 11.94
N VAL A 136 45.49 -19.60 11.95
CA VAL A 136 45.93 -20.95 12.36
C VAL A 136 47.05 -21.45 11.45
N VAL A 137 46.93 -21.32 10.14
CA VAL A 137 47.98 -21.73 9.18
C VAL A 137 49.29 -20.98 9.43
N VAL A 138 49.23 -19.67 9.66
CA VAL A 138 50.42 -18.84 9.96
C VAL A 138 51.09 -19.28 11.26
N VAL A 139 50.31 -19.53 12.33
CA VAL A 139 50.84 -20.01 13.61
C VAL A 139 51.50 -21.37 13.45
N VAL A 140 50.85 -22.32 12.78
CA VAL A 140 51.41 -23.66 12.54
C VAL A 140 52.69 -23.56 11.71
N ALA A 141 52.70 -22.77 10.63
CA ALA A 141 53.89 -22.56 9.82
C ALA A 141 55.05 -21.95 10.63
N ALA A 142 54.77 -20.96 11.48
CA ALA A 142 55.78 -20.35 12.36
C ALA A 142 56.37 -21.37 13.36
N LEU A 143 55.54 -22.20 13.98
CA LEU A 143 55.98 -23.26 14.89
C LEU A 143 56.89 -24.28 14.17
N VAL A 144 56.50 -24.70 12.97
CA VAL A 144 57.31 -25.63 12.15
C VAL A 144 58.69 -25.02 11.83
N VAL A 145 58.75 -23.74 11.45
CA VAL A 145 60.03 -23.06 11.18
C VAL A 145 60.92 -22.99 12.43
N VAL A 146 60.34 -22.68 13.60
CA VAL A 146 61.08 -22.66 14.88
C VAL A 146 61.64 -24.05 15.21
N VAL A 147 60.84 -25.11 15.06
CA VAL A 147 61.26 -26.49 15.31
C VAL A 147 62.39 -26.92 14.36
N ILE A 148 62.27 -26.63 13.06
CA ILE A 148 63.31 -26.96 12.07
C ILE A 148 64.62 -26.23 12.39
N LYS A 149 64.56 -24.94 12.71
CA LYS A 149 65.75 -24.15 13.07
C LYS A 149 66.41 -24.66 14.35
N ALA A 150 65.61 -24.99 15.37
CA ALA A 150 66.12 -25.58 16.62
C ALA A 150 66.79 -26.94 16.36
N ALA A 151 66.15 -27.82 15.59
CA ALA A 151 66.71 -29.12 15.20
C ALA A 151 68.02 -28.97 14.41
N ALA A 152 68.09 -28.04 13.46
CA ALA A 152 69.32 -27.75 12.72
C ALA A 152 70.45 -27.28 13.66
N THR A 153 70.13 -26.46 14.65
CA THR A 153 71.11 -25.99 15.65
C THR A 153 71.63 -27.13 16.52
N LEU A 154 70.76 -28.04 16.96
CA LEU A 154 71.14 -29.23 17.74
C LEU A 154 72.01 -30.20 16.92
N LEU A 155 71.66 -30.46 15.66
CA LEU A 155 72.46 -31.30 14.77
C LEU A 155 73.87 -30.74 14.56
N LEU A 156 74.01 -29.42 14.36
CA LEU A 156 75.32 -28.77 14.26
C LEU A 156 76.15 -28.97 15.52
N VAL A 157 75.55 -28.81 16.71
CA VAL A 157 76.25 -29.05 17.98
C VAL A 157 76.72 -30.50 18.09
N VAL A 158 75.87 -31.47 17.76
CA VAL A 158 76.24 -32.90 17.80
C VAL A 158 77.39 -33.19 16.83
N VAL A 159 77.32 -32.69 15.60
CA VAL A 159 78.38 -32.87 14.60
C VAL A 159 79.71 -32.28 15.09
N VAL A 160 79.68 -31.06 15.64
CA VAL A 160 80.88 -30.41 16.20
C VAL A 160 81.47 -31.24 17.35
N VAL A 161 80.65 -31.73 18.28
CA VAL A 161 81.11 -32.57 19.40
C VAL A 161 81.75 -33.87 18.89
N VAL A 162 81.10 -34.57 17.95
CA VAL A 162 81.64 -35.81 17.37
C VAL A 162 82.98 -35.56 16.69
N VAL A 163 83.09 -34.50 15.88
CA VAL A 163 84.35 -34.13 15.22
C VAL A 163 85.45 -33.84 16.24
N VAL A 164 85.16 -33.06 17.29
CA VAL A 164 86.12 -32.78 18.36
C VAL A 164 86.59 -34.07 19.04
N VAL A 165 85.67 -34.98 19.39
CA VAL A 165 86.01 -36.26 20.01
C VAL A 165 86.88 -37.10 19.08
N VAL A 166 86.52 -37.22 17.80
CA VAL A 166 87.31 -37.97 16.81
C VAL A 166 88.71 -37.37 16.66
N VAL A 167 88.83 -36.05 16.55
CA VAL A 167 90.13 -35.37 16.49
C VAL A 167 90.95 -35.66 17.74
N VAL A 168 90.36 -35.56 18.94
CA VAL A 168 91.05 -35.89 20.19
C VAL A 168 91.52 -37.34 20.18
N VAL A 169 90.68 -38.30 19.82
CA VAL A 169 91.06 -39.73 19.76
C VAL A 169 92.19 -39.98 18.75
N VAL A 170 92.08 -39.45 17.53
CA VAL A 170 93.13 -39.58 16.50
C VAL A 170 94.44 -38.92 16.95
N THR A 171 94.37 -37.77 17.62
CA THR A 171 95.58 -37.13 18.18
C THR A 171 96.21 -37.92 19.32
N GLN A 172 95.41 -38.70 20.07
CA GLN A 172 95.90 -39.60 21.12
C GLN A 172 96.55 -40.87 20.54
N GLU A 173 96.20 -41.29 19.32
CA GLU A 173 96.87 -42.42 18.62
C GLU A 173 98.14 -42.02 17.89
N GLN A 174 98.29 -40.73 17.55
CA GLN A 174 99.48 -40.17 16.91
C GLN A 174 100.58 -39.79 17.93
N GLN A 175 100.26 -39.78 19.22
CA GLN A 175 101.23 -39.70 20.33
C GLN A 175 101.59 -41.12 20.80
#